data_AF-A0A5R8PEE5-F1
#
_entry.id   AF-A0A5R8PEE5-F1
#
_cell.length_a   1.000
_cell.length_b   1.000
_cell.length_c   1.000
_cell.angle_alpha   90.00
_cell.angle_beta   90.00
_cell.angle_gamma   90.00
#
_symmetry.space_group_name_H-M   'P 1'
#
loop_
_entity.id
_entity.type
_entity.pdbx_description
1 polymer ?
#
loop_
_entity_poly.entity_id
_entity_poly.type
_entity_poly.pdbx_seq_one_letter_code
_entity_poly.pdbx_strand_id
1 'polypeptide(L)' 'MRTTIRLDSDVVAAAERLRRERGIGLGEAINELVRAGMHNQSATQRRPFRQRTRDLGARVDLSRNSEVLDLIDEPYPGRA' A
#
# COMPACT_ATOMS: atom_id res chain seq x y z
N MET A 1 11.84 -22.07 20.56
CA MET A 1 11.05 -23.24 21.03
C MET A 1 10.83 -24.18 19.84
N ARG A 2 10.81 -25.50 20.05
CA ARG A 2 10.48 -26.47 18.99
C ARG A 2 9.05 -26.95 19.17
N THR A 3 8.24 -26.83 18.14
CA THR A 3 6.82 -27.17 18.16
C THR A 3 6.46 -27.87 16.86
N THR A 4 5.63 -28.91 16.94
CA THR A 4 5.05 -29.56 15.76
C THR A 4 3.71 -28.91 15.47
N ILE A 5 3.56 -28.37 14.27
CA ILE A 5 2.34 -27.70 13.81
C ILE A 5 1.88 -28.35 12.49
N ARG A 6 0.58 -28.31 12.22
CA ARG A 6 0.06 -28.62 10.89
C ARG A 6 0.04 -27.34 10.07
N LEU A 7 0.43 -27.44 8.80
CA LEU A 7 0.42 -26.34 7.85
C LEU A 7 -0.49 -26.70 6.69
N ASP A 8 -1.35 -25.75 6.32
CA ASP A 8 -2.15 -25.86 5.11
C ASP A 8 -1.29 -25.67 3.85
N SER A 9 -1.79 -26.15 2.73
CA SER A 9 -1.04 -26.19 1.45
C SER A 9 -0.60 -24.81 0.95
N ASP A 10 -1.39 -23.77 1.22
CA ASP A 10 -1.09 -22.38 0.89
C ASP A 10 0.08 -21.82 1.71
N VAL A 11 0.14 -22.17 3.00
CA VAL A 11 1.24 -21.78 3.89
C VAL A 11 2.55 -22.45 3.46
N VAL A 12 2.48 -23.74 3.08
CA VAL A 12 3.64 -24.46 2.52
C VAL A 12 4.13 -23.79 1.24
N ALA A 13 3.22 -23.45 0.32
CA ALA A 13 3.58 -22.77 -0.93
C ALA A 13 4.22 -21.39 -0.69
N ALA A 14 3.72 -20.63 0.28
CA ALA A 14 4.30 -19.34 0.67
C ALA A 14 5.70 -19.51 1.26
N ALA A 15 5.92 -20.51 2.11
CA ALA A 15 7.22 -20.81 2.69
C ALA A 15 8.22 -21.22 1.59
N GLU A 16 7.85 -22.12 0.68
CA GLU A 16 8.72 -22.54 -0.44
C GLU A 16 9.12 -21.38 -1.36
N ARG A 17 8.20 -20.43 -1.61
CA ARG A 17 8.53 -19.20 -2.35
C ARG A 17 9.61 -18.41 -1.62
N LEU A 18 9.43 -18.15 -0.33
CA LEU A 18 10.38 -17.38 0.47
C LEU A 18 11.75 -18.06 0.58
N ARG A 19 11.76 -19.40 0.68
CA ARG A 19 12.99 -20.21 0.66
C ARG A 19 13.75 -20.03 -0.65
N ARG A 20 13.06 -20.04 -1.80
CA ARG A 20 13.69 -19.83 -3.12
C ARG A 20 14.24 -18.41 -3.30
N GLU A 21 13.51 -17.42 -2.80
CA GLU A 21 13.90 -16.00 -2.93
C GLU A 21 15.10 -15.64 -2.04
N ARG A 22 15.22 -16.26 -0.86
CA ARG A 22 16.19 -15.84 0.17
C ARG A 22 17.21 -16.89 0.58
N GLY A 23 17.08 -18.13 0.11
CA GLY A 23 18.01 -19.22 0.45
C GLY A 23 17.93 -19.69 1.91
N ILE A 24 16.80 -19.47 2.59
CA ILE A 24 16.63 -19.77 4.02
C ILE A 24 15.98 -21.15 4.27
N GLY A 25 16.11 -21.65 5.51
CA GLY A 25 15.48 -22.90 5.94
C GLY A 25 13.97 -22.78 6.16
N LEU A 26 13.25 -23.92 6.20
CA LEU A 26 11.79 -23.95 6.38
C LEU A 26 11.35 -23.26 7.69
N GLY A 27 11.98 -23.61 8.82
CA GLY A 27 11.62 -23.01 10.12
C GLY A 27 11.85 -21.50 10.17
N GLU A 28 12.87 -21.01 9.46
CA GLU A 28 13.16 -19.58 9.34
C GLU A 28 12.11 -18.89 8.46
N ALA A 29 11.78 -19.47 7.31
CA ALA A 29 10.73 -18.96 6.42
C ALA A 29 9.38 -18.87 7.13
N ILE A 30 8.99 -19.89 7.91
CA ILE A 30 7.75 -19.88 8.68
C ILE A 30 7.77 -18.79 9.76
N ASN A 31 8.87 -18.65 10.50
CA ASN A 31 8.99 -17.59 11.51
C ASN A 31 8.88 -16.19 10.89
N GLU A 32 9.45 -15.97 9.72
CA GLU A 32 9.33 -14.69 9.01
C GLU A 32 7.88 -14.42 8.58
N LEU A 33 7.20 -15.40 7.97
CA LEU A 33 5.80 -15.28 7.58
C LEU A 33 4.89 -14.97 8.78
N VAL A 34 5.08 -15.66 9.91
CA VAL A 34 4.33 -15.41 11.14
C VAL A 34 4.59 -13.99 11.67
N ARG A 35 5.85 -13.54 11.71
CA ARG A 35 6.19 -12.17 12.14
C ARG A 35 5.57 -11.12 11.23
N ALA A 36 5.62 -11.31 9.91
CA ALA A 36 5.00 -10.40 8.95
C ALA A 36 3.48 -10.32 9.15
N GLY A 37 2.83 -11.46 9.39
CA GLY A 37 1.41 -11.52 9.72
C GLY A 37 1.04 -10.78 11.00
N MET A 38 1.81 -10.97 12.08
CA MET A 38 1.60 -10.27 13.35
C MET A 38 1.75 -8.74 13.22
N HIS A 39 2.76 -8.26 12.47
CA HIS A 39 2.96 -6.83 12.26
C HIS A 39 1.87 -6.21 11.37
N ASN A 40 1.37 -6.94 10.37
CA ASN A 40 0.28 -6.46 9.53
C ASN A 40 -1.04 -6.30 10.31
N GLN A 41 -1.29 -7.13 11.32
CA GLN A 41 -2.45 -6.96 12.21
C GLN A 41 -2.38 -5.64 13.00
N SER A 42 -1.19 -5.21 13.40
CA SER A 42 -0.99 -3.89 14.03
C SER A 42 -1.23 -2.73 13.04
N ALA A 43 -0.91 -2.92 11.76
CA ALA A 43 -1.11 -1.93 10.70
C ALA A 43 -2.59 -1.81 10.26
N THR A 44 -3.46 -2.76 10.60
CA THR A 44 -4.91 -2.72 10.31
C THR A 44 -5.63 -1.57 11.01
N GLN A 45 -5.02 -0.93 12.03
CA GLN A 45 -5.43 0.43 12.41
C GLN A 45 -4.91 1.45 11.38
N ARG A 46 -5.23 1.25 10.09
CA ARG A 46 -5.07 2.30 9.09
C ARG A 46 -5.96 3.45 9.55
N ARG A 47 -5.34 4.55 9.97
CA ARG A 47 -6.06 5.77 10.30
C ARG A 47 -6.99 6.09 9.11
N PRO A 48 -8.29 6.32 9.34
CA PRO A 48 -9.20 6.64 8.25
C PRO A 48 -8.66 7.84 7.49
N PHE A 49 -8.65 7.74 6.16
CA PHE A 49 -8.24 8.85 5.32
C PHE A 49 -9.13 10.06 5.62
N ARG A 50 -8.52 11.20 5.95
CA ARG A 50 -9.21 12.48 6.08
C ARG A 50 -8.69 13.41 5.00
N GLN A 51 -9.54 13.72 4.03
CA GLN A 51 -9.23 14.71 2.99
C GLN A 51 -8.96 16.06 3.65
N ARG A 52 -7.76 16.61 3.42
CA ARG A 52 -7.43 17.97 3.81
C ARG A 52 -7.82 18.88 2.67
N THR A 53 -8.95 19.55 2.80
CA THR A 53 -9.34 20.62 1.88
C THR A 53 -8.63 21.91 2.28
N ARG A 54 -8.30 22.74 1.28
CA ARG A 54 -7.90 24.13 1.47
C ARG A 54 -8.81 25.00 0.61
N ASP A 55 -9.06 26.21 1.08
CA ASP A 55 -9.71 27.20 0.25
C ASP A 55 -8.76 27.58 -0.89
N LEU A 56 -9.21 27.37 -2.13
CA LEU A 56 -8.45 27.69 -3.34
C LEU A 56 -8.76 29.11 -3.85
N GLY A 57 -9.70 29.83 -3.23
CA GLY A 57 -10.01 31.23 -3.53
C GLY A 57 -10.72 31.47 -4.87
N ALA A 58 -10.80 30.47 -5.75
CA ALA A 58 -11.47 30.56 -7.05
C ALA A 58 -12.49 29.44 -7.22
N ARG A 59 -13.65 29.78 -7.79
CA ARG A 59 -14.65 28.82 -8.27
C ARG A 59 -14.75 28.98 -9.78
N VAL A 60 -14.68 27.87 -10.50
CA VAL A 60 -14.78 27.85 -11.96
C VAL A 60 -16.11 27.24 -12.34
N ASP A 61 -16.86 27.93 -13.20
CA ASP A 61 -18.11 27.40 -13.77
C ASP A 61 -17.76 26.40 -14.89
N LEU A 62 -18.14 25.15 -14.69
CA LEU A 62 -17.85 24.05 -15.62
C LEU A 62 -18.92 23.86 -16.70
N SER A 63 -19.93 24.71 -16.76
CA SER A 63 -21.02 24.63 -17.75
C SER A 63 -20.51 24.80 -19.19
N ARG A 64 -19.35 25.45 -19.37
CA ARG A 64 -18.58 25.55 -20.62
C ARG A 64 -17.15 25.09 -20.37
N ASN A 65 -16.96 23.78 -20.34
CA ASN A 65 -15.71 23.16 -19.90
C ASN A 65 -14.51 23.38 -20.84
N SER A 66 -14.70 23.71 -22.11
CA SER A 66 -13.60 23.88 -23.08
C SER A 66 -12.62 24.97 -22.66
N GLU A 67 -13.12 26.12 -22.22
CA GLU A 67 -12.31 27.27 -21.77
C GLU A 67 -11.51 26.93 -20.49
N VAL A 68 -12.06 26.04 -19.66
CA VAL A 68 -11.40 25.57 -18.43
C VAL A 68 -10.28 24.57 -18.76
N LEU A 69 -10.49 23.72 -19.77
CA LEU A 69 -9.49 22.77 -20.25
C LEU A 69 -8.30 23.51 -20.88
N ASP A 70 -8.55 24.57 -21.65
CA ASP A 70 -7.48 25.39 -22.22
C ASP A 70 -6.62 26.06 -21.12
N LEU A 71 -7.24 26.48 -20.01
CA LEU A 71 -6.54 27.10 -18.87
C LEU A 71 -5.65 26.13 -18.08
N ILE A 72 -6.03 24.84 -17.97
CA ILE A 72 -5.23 23.84 -17.23
C ILE A 72 -4.04 23.31 -18.05
N ASP A 73 -4.12 23.38 -19.38
CA ASP A 73 -3.04 22.98 -20.29
C ASP A 73 -1.94 24.04 -20.36
N GLU A 74 -2.21 25.27 -19.91
CA GLU A 74 -1.21 26.31 -19.79
C GLU A 74 -0.27 26.05 -18.59
N PRO A 75 1.06 26.05 -18.79
CA PRO A 75 2.00 25.78 -17.72
C PRO A 75 1.85 26.79 -16.58
N TYR A 76 1.60 26.27 -15.36
CA TYR A 76 1.41 27.08 -14.16
C TYR A 76 2.59 28.05 -13.96
N PRO A 77 2.37 29.38 -14.00
CA PRO A 77 3.45 30.38 -14.02
C PRO A 77 4.20 30.55 -12.69
N GLY A 78 3.96 29.69 -11.70
CA GLY A 78 4.42 29.84 -10.32
C GLY A 78 5.51 28.87 -9.86
N ARG A 79 6.38 28.38 -10.74
CA ARG A 79 7.57 27.62 -10.32
C ARG A 79 8.83 28.09 -11.04
N ALA A 80 9.53 29.04 -10.42
CA ALA A 80 10.97 29.25 -10.57
C ALA A 80 11.67 28.65 -9.33
#